data_AF-A0A960T5C7-F1
#
_entry.id   AF-A0A960T5C7-F1
#
_cell.length_a   1.000
_cell.length_b   1.000
_cell.length_c   1.000
_cell.angle_alpha   90.00
_cell.angle_beta   90.00
_cell.angle_gamma   90.00
#
_symmetry.space_group_name_H-M   'P 1'
#
loop_
_entity.id
_entity.type
_entity.pdbx_description
1 polymer ?
#
loop_
_entity_poly.entity_id
_entity_poly.type
_entity_poly.pdbx_seq_one_letter_code
_entity_poly.pdbx_strand_id
1 'polypeptide(L)' 'PPAVYFMGFGDSSLNFELRVHSPDLESYLVIKDAMHTEIDQAFRKNGIEIPFPQRDVHVRSIDGTLPVERRGDAPQE' A
#
# COMPACT_ATOMS: atom_id res chain seq x y z
N PRO A 1 14.07 17.34 17.03
CA PRO A 1 14.31 17.73 15.62
C PRO A 1 13.58 16.75 14.70
N PRO A 2 13.23 17.12 13.47
CA PRO A 2 12.67 16.20 12.50
C PRO A 2 13.58 15.00 12.29
N ALA A 3 13.01 13.80 12.23
CA ALA A 3 13.78 12.56 12.12
C ALA A 3 13.00 11.47 11.40
N VAL A 4 13.73 10.58 10.72
CA VAL A 4 13.19 9.36 10.10
C VAL A 4 13.91 8.18 10.72
N TYR A 5 13.15 7.16 11.13
CA TYR A 5 13.71 5.95 11.68
C TYR A 5 13.23 4.73 10.91
N PHE A 6 14.14 3.81 10.61
CA PHE A 6 13.80 2.48 10.11
C PHE A 6 13.40 1.61 11.30
N MET A 7 12.13 1.25 11.37
CA MET A 7 11.55 0.48 12.48
C MET A 7 11.71 -1.03 12.30
N GLY A 8 12.00 -1.47 11.08
CA GLY A 8 12.28 -2.85 10.74
C GLY A 8 11.43 -3.35 9.59
N PHE A 9 11.34 -4.68 9.50
CA PHE A 9 10.58 -5.38 8.48
C PHE A 9 9.17 -5.70 8.99
N GLY A 10 8.15 -5.43 8.19
CA GLY A 10 6.80 -5.97 8.34
C GLY A 10 6.58 -7.20 7.46
N ASP A 11 5.40 -7.82 7.55
CA ASP A 11 5.08 -9.06 6.83
C ASP A 11 5.27 -8.96 5.30
N SER A 12 5.08 -7.76 4.73
CA SER A 12 5.35 -7.47 3.31
C SER A 12 5.81 -6.03 3.10
N SER A 13 6.50 -5.42 4.08
CA SER A 13 6.85 -3.99 4.02
C SER A 13 8.15 -3.65 4.74
N LEU A 14 8.74 -2.51 4.38
CA LEU A 14 9.75 -1.83 5.20
C LEU A 14 9.03 -0.74 6.02
N ASN A 15 9.14 -0.79 7.34
CA ASN A 15 8.42 0.14 8.20
C ASN A 15 9.33 1.30 8.59
N PHE A 16 8.88 2.52 8.30
CA PHE A 16 9.57 3.76 8.67
C PHE A 16 8.67 4.64 9.54
N GLU A 17 9.25 5.33 10.51
CA GLU A 17 8.57 6.35 11.32
C GLU A 17 9.14 7.73 11.01
N LEU A 18 8.28 8.67 10.59
CA LEU A 18 8.61 10.07 10.39
C LEU A 18 8.12 10.89 11.59
N ARG A 19 9.05 11.57 12.28
CA ARG A 19 8.76 12.50 13.36
C ARG A 19 8.98 13.92 12.89
N VAL A 20 7.93 14.73 12.97
CA VAL A 20 7.96 16.17 12.68
C VAL A 20 7.20 16.94 13.76
N HIS A 21 7.54 18.21 13.94
CA HIS A 21 6.80 19.11 14.83
C HIS A 21 5.82 19.93 14.00
N SER A 22 4.54 19.94 14.38
CA SER A 22 3.58 20.89 13.85
C SER A 22 3.65 22.19 14.66
N PRO A 23 3.62 23.37 14.03
CA PRO A 23 3.59 24.65 14.74
C PRO A 23 2.31 24.81 15.58
N ASP A 24 1.19 24.27 15.11
CA ASP A 24 -0.12 24.33 15.76
C ASP A 24 -1.00 23.14 15.34
N LEU A 25 -2.15 22.99 15.98
CA LEU A 25 -3.09 21.88 15.72
C LEU A 25 -3.87 22.08 14.41
N GLU A 26 -4.13 23.31 14.00
CA GLU A 26 -4.91 23.63 12.80
C GLU A 26 -4.14 23.21 11.53
N SER A 27 -2.83 23.43 11.55
CA SER A 27 -1.90 23.08 10.48
C SER A 27 -1.59 21.59 10.40
N TYR A 28 -1.89 20.80 11.44
CA TYR A 28 -1.49 19.39 11.51
C TYR A 28 -2.01 18.56 10.33
N LEU A 29 -3.28 18.71 9.97
CA LEU A 29 -3.87 17.95 8.86
C LEU A 29 -3.27 18.35 7.51
N VAL A 30 -3.06 19.66 7.29
CA VAL A 30 -2.48 20.19 6.04
C VAL A 30 -1.03 19.72 5.89
N ILE A 31 -0.23 19.81 6.95
CA ILE A 31 1.16 19.36 6.94
C ILE A 31 1.24 17.85 6.71
N LYS A 32 0.37 17.07 7.37
CA LYS A 32 0.32 15.61 7.20
C LYS A 32 -0.04 15.21 5.77
N ASP A 33 -1.04 15.86 5.17
CA ASP A 33 -1.45 15.60 3.79
C ASP A 33 -0.33 15.95 2.79
N ALA A 34 0.27 17.13 2.92
CA ALA A 34 1.38 17.56 2.08
C ALA A 34 2.56 16.58 2.17
N MET A 35 2.94 16.14 3.38
CA MET A 35 4.02 15.17 3.55
C MET A 35 3.73 13.84 2.87
N HIS A 36 2.53 13.26 3.05
CA HIS A 36 2.19 12.00 2.39
C HIS A 36 2.17 12.12 0.87
N THR A 37 1.64 13.23 0.35
CA THR A 37 1.56 13.50 -1.08
C THR A 37 2.96 13.60 -1.70
N GLU A 38 3.87 14.34 -1.06
CA GLU A 38 5.26 14.47 -1.52
C GLU A 38 6.01 13.13 -1.43
N ILE A 39 5.79 12.34 -0.37
CA ILE A 39 6.39 11.02 -0.23
C ILE A 39 5.91 10.08 -1.34
N ASP A 40 4.60 10.02 -1.64
CA ASP A 40 4.05 9.18 -2.72
C ASP A 40 4.63 9.60 -4.08
N GLN A 41 4.65 10.91 -4.38
CA GLN A 41 5.23 11.42 -5.63
C GLN A 41 6.72 11.08 -5.76
N ALA A 42 7.49 11.24 -4.68
CA ALA A 42 8.90 10.90 -4.66
C ALA A 42 9.13 9.40 -4.86
N PHE A 43 8.33 8.54 -4.22
CA PHE A 43 8.41 7.09 -4.40
C PHE A 43 8.11 6.69 -5.84
N ARG A 44 7.01 7.18 -6.42
CA ARG A 44 6.66 6.93 -7.82
C ARG A 44 7.76 7.38 -8.79
N LYS A 45 8.31 8.57 -8.58
CA LYS A 45 9.41 9.12 -9.42
C LYS A 45 10.66 8.25 -9.39
N ASN A 46 10.93 7.60 -8.26
CA ASN A 46 12.10 6.73 -8.09
C ASN A 46 11.78 5.23 -8.31
N GLY A 47 10.58 4.90 -8.80
CA GLY A 47 10.19 3.51 -9.03
C GLY A 47 10.06 2.66 -7.76
N ILE A 48 9.81 3.30 -6.61
CA ILE A 48 9.58 2.62 -5.34
C ILE A 48 8.08 2.29 -5.26
N GLU A 49 7.76 1.00 -5.23
CA GLU A 49 6.39 0.51 -5.10
C GLU A 49 5.98 0.43 -3.62
N ILE A 50 4.77 0.90 -3.29
CA ILE A 50 4.18 0.74 -1.96
C ILE A 50 3.52 -0.64 -1.92
N PRO A 51 3.97 -1.55 -1.02
CA PRO A 51 3.48 -2.91 -1.02
C PRO A 51 2.03 -2.97 -0.51
N PHE A 52 1.17 -3.65 -1.27
CA PHE A 52 -0.08 -4.18 -0.74
C PHE A 52 0.17 -5.52 -0.05
N PRO A 53 -0.65 -5.94 0.92
CA PRO A 53 -0.50 -7.25 1.55
C PRO A 53 -0.50 -8.34 0.49
N GLN A 54 0.64 -9.02 0.34
CA GLN A 54 0.76 -10.15 -0.57
C GLN A 54 0.26 -11.39 0.17
N ARG A 55 -0.60 -12.17 -0.48
CA ARG A 55 -1.05 -13.47 0.01
C ARG A 55 -0.74 -14.51 -1.03
N ASP A 56 0.18 -15.42 -0.70
CA ASP A 56 0.42 -16.60 -1.50
C ASP A 56 -0.69 -17.64 -1.25
N VAL A 57 -1.37 -18.06 -2.31
CA VAL A 57 -2.39 -19.11 -2.26
C VAL A 57 -1.76 -20.41 -2.76
N HIS A 58 -1.51 -21.35 -1.84
CA HIS A 58 -1.00 -22.68 -2.20
C HIS A 58 -2.15 -23.68 -2.31
N VAL A 59 -2.55 -24.02 -3.54
CA VAL A 59 -3.61 -24.99 -3.81
C VAL A 59 -3.03 -26.41 -3.81
N ARG A 60 -3.46 -27.26 -2.88
CA ARG A 60 -3.09 -28.69 -2.82
C ARG A 60 -4.27 -29.52 -3.33
N SER A 61 -4.13 -30.08 -4.53
CA SER A 61 -5.13 -30.89 -5.26
C SER A 61 -6.47 -30.18 -5.52
N ILE A 62 -6.76 -29.96 -6.80
CA ILE A 62 -8.12 -29.79 -7.29
C ILE A 62 -8.49 -31.12 -7.95
N ASP A 63 -9.19 -32.00 -7.23
CA ASP A 63 -9.79 -33.22 -7.79
C ASP A 63 -11.09 -32.90 -8.57
N GLY A 64 -11.06 -31.83 -9.37
CA GLY A 64 -12.20 -31.37 -10.14
C GLY A 64 -11.89 -30.16 -11.01
N THR A 65 -12.57 -30.07 -12.16
CA THR A 65 -12.56 -28.92 -13.05
C THR A 65 -13.08 -27.70 -12.27
N LEU A 66 -12.27 -26.65 -12.16
CA LEU A 66 -12.73 -25.38 -11.58
C LEU A 66 -13.86 -24.81 -12.46
N PRO A 67 -15.08 -24.57 -11.93
CA PRO A 67 -16.09 -23.83 -12.65
C PRO A 67 -15.67 -22.37 -12.68
N VAL A 68 -14.86 -22.00 -13.67
CA VAL A 68 -14.57 -20.60 -13.98
C VAL A 68 -15.76 -20.09 -14.78
N GLU A 69 -16.80 -19.60 -14.09
CA GLU A 69 -17.82 -18.80 -14.76
C GLU A 69 -17.18 -17.49 -15.21
N ARG A 70 -16.91 -17.38 -16.51
CA ARG A 70 -16.56 -16.12 -17.14
C ARG A 70 -17.79 -15.23 -17.07
N ARG A 71 -17.78 -14.29 -16.12
CA ARG A 71 -18.77 -13.21 -16.03
C ARG A 71 -18.64 -12.32 -17.27
N GLY A 72 -19.25 -12.73 -18.37
CA GLY A 72 -19.14 -12.08 -19.68
C GLY A 72 -20.00 -12.68 -20.79
N ASP A 73 -20.39 -13.95 -20.72
CA ASP A 73 -21.24 -14.59 -21.75
C ASP A 73 -22.74 -14.53 -21.38
N ALA A 74 -23.25 -13.34 -21.04
CA ALA A 74 -24.69 -13.13 -20.99
C ALA A 74 -25.21 -12.90 -22.43
N PRO A 75 -26.18 -13.68 -22.94
CA PRO A 75 -26.87 -13.32 -24.16
C PRO A 75 -27.56 -11.97 -23.94
N GLN A 76 -27.34 -11.00 -24.83
CA GLN A 76 -28.23 -9.85 -24.94
C GLN A 76 -29.55 -10.35 -25.51
N GLU A 77 -30.61 -10.29 -24.70
CA GLU A 77 -32.00 -10.21 -25.18
C GLU A 77 -32.42 -8.75 -25.35
#